data_AF-A0A7C6UJN4-F1
#
_entry.id   AF-A0A7C6UJN4-F1
#
_cell.length_a   1.000
_cell.length_b   1.000
_cell.length_c   1.000
_cell.angle_alpha   90.00
_cell.angle_beta   90.00
_cell.angle_gamma   90.00
#
_symmetry.space_group_name_H-M   'P 1'
#
loop_
_entity.id
_entity.type
_entity.pdbx_description
1 polymer ?
#
loop_
_entity_poly.entity_id
_entity_poly.type
_entity_poly.pdbx_seq_one_letter_code
_entity_poly.pdbx_strand_id
1 'polypeptide(L)'
;MMMGQAQAEQQVPVIKSTSGILVMKKSDVEYTKQSPCIRCARCVDACPIHLLPTNIGRLAERGMWTEAEKFHALDCIECGCCAYECPAHIPLTQLIRLAKNHIIASRKNK
;
A
#
# COMPACT_ATOMS: atom_id res chain seq x y z
N MET A 1 15.08 -1.41 -0.58
CA MET A 1 13.64 -1.14 -0.81
C MET A 1 13.23 -1.84 -2.09
N MET A 2 12.20 -2.70 -2.04
CA MET A 2 11.64 -3.34 -3.22
C MET A 2 10.52 -2.43 -3.76
N MET A 3 10.75 -1.77 -4.88
CA MET A 3 9.74 -0.95 -5.55
C MET A 3 9.18 -1.70 -6.75
N GLY A 4 7.86 -1.72 -6.91
CA GLY A 4 7.20 -2.41 -8.01
C GLY A 4 5.69 -2.50 -7.80
N GLN A 5 4.98 -2.81 -8.88
CA GLN A 5 3.56 -3.11 -8.85
C GLN A 5 3.36 -4.55 -9.27
N ALA A 6 2.67 -5.33 -8.43
CA ALA A 6 2.24 -6.68 -8.81
C ALA A 6 1.21 -6.57 -9.94
N GLN A 7 1.47 -7.26 -11.05
CA GLN A 7 0.56 -7.32 -12.18
C GLN A 7 -0.40 -8.50 -11.99
N ALA A 8 -1.69 -8.28 -12.26
CA ALA A 8 -2.70 -9.34 -12.18
C ALA A 8 -2.61 -10.31 -13.36
N GLU A 9 -2.17 -9.82 -14.53
CA GLU A 9 -2.12 -10.56 -15.77
C GLU A 9 -0.76 -10.40 -16.46
N GLN A 10 -0.44 -11.36 -17.34
CA GLN A 10 0.82 -11.35 -18.10
C GLN A 10 0.74 -10.50 -19.38
N GLN A 11 -0.47 -10.10 -19.80
CA GLN A 11 -0.70 -9.32 -21.02
C GLN A 11 -0.66 -7.80 -20.76
N VAL A 12 0.29 -7.35 -19.93
CA VAL A 12 0.47 -5.92 -19.62
C VAL A 12 1.69 -5.40 -20.37
N PRO A 13 1.59 -4.28 -21.10
CA PRO A 13 2.72 -3.73 -21.84
C PRO A 13 3.80 -3.20 -20.90
N VAL A 14 5.06 -3.36 -21.32
CA VAL A 14 6.21 -2.74 -20.67
C VAL A 14 6.31 -1.28 -21.14
N ILE A 15 6.32 -0.35 -20.20
CA ILE A 15 6.49 1.09 -20.47
C ILE A 15 7.90 1.57 -20.13
N LYS A 16 8.30 2.75 -20.61
CA LYS A 16 9.65 3.34 -20.40
C LYS A 16 10.09 3.37 -18.92
N SER A 17 9.15 3.52 -17.99
CA SER A 17 9.43 3.54 -16.54
C SER A 17 9.64 2.14 -15.94
N THR A 18 9.49 1.06 -16.71
CA THR A 18 9.70 -0.31 -16.24
C THR A 18 11.20 -0.61 -16.20
N SER A 19 11.77 -0.68 -15.01
CA SER A 19 13.21 -0.94 -14.83
C SER A 19 13.55 -2.44 -14.81
N GLY A 20 12.57 -3.32 -14.56
CA GLY A 20 12.77 -4.76 -14.52
C GLY A 20 11.47 -5.52 -14.26
N ILE A 21 11.51 -6.83 -14.49
CA ILE A 21 10.40 -7.76 -14.25
C ILE A 21 10.90 -8.83 -13.28
N LEU A 22 10.24 -8.94 -12.12
CA LEU A 22 10.52 -9.96 -11.13
C LEU A 22 9.48 -11.08 -11.25
N VAL A 23 9.94 -12.30 -11.50
CA VAL A 23 9.10 -13.50 -11.59
C VAL A 23 9.43 -14.41 -10.41
N MET A 24 8.43 -14.69 -9.58
CA MET A 24 8.56 -15.59 -8.43
C MET A 24 7.66 -16.82 -8.65
N LYS A 25 8.14 -18.01 -8.28
CA LYS A 25 7.30 -19.21 -8.32
C LYS A 25 6.33 -19.17 -7.14
N LYS A 26 5.21 -19.90 -7.27
CA LYS A 26 4.24 -20.04 -6.18
C LYS A 26 4.84 -20.65 -4.90
N SER A 27 5.90 -21.45 -5.03
CA SER A 27 6.64 -22.02 -3.89
C SER A 27 7.43 -20.99 -3.09
N ASP A 28 7.77 -19.86 -3.71
CA ASP A 28 8.69 -18.87 -3.15
C ASP A 28 7.94 -17.71 -2.48
N VAL A 29 6.60 -17.76 -2.49
CA VAL A 29 5.71 -16.69 -2.00
C VAL A 29 4.74 -17.28 -0.98
N GLU A 30 4.81 -16.79 0.25
CA GLU A 30 3.81 -17.12 1.27
C GLU A 30 2.56 -16.26 1.10
N TYR A 31 1.45 -16.88 0.69
CA TYR A 31 0.14 -16.24 0.67
C TYR A 31 -0.54 -16.43 2.03
N THR A 32 -0.13 -15.66 3.02
CA THR A 32 -0.80 -15.69 4.33
C THR A 32 -2.14 -14.98 4.24
N LYS A 33 -3.18 -15.58 4.86
CA LYS A 33 -4.49 -14.93 4.98
C LYS A 33 -4.38 -13.69 5.87
N GLN A 34 -5.04 -12.62 5.45
CA GLN A 34 -5.19 -11.42 6.27
C GLN A 34 -5.88 -11.76 7.59
N SER A 35 -5.30 -11.28 8.69
CA SER A 35 -5.92 -11.38 10.01
C SER A 35 -6.26 -9.98 10.55
N PRO A 36 -7.08 -9.87 11.60
CA PRO A 36 -7.37 -8.59 12.24
C PRO A 36 -6.09 -7.93 12.77
N CYS A 37 -6.06 -6.60 12.70
CA CYS A 37 -4.95 -5.80 13.24
C CYS A 37 -4.87 -5.92 14.78
N ILE A 38 -3.76 -6.44 15.29
CA ILE A 38 -3.49 -6.58 16.73
C ILE A 38 -2.88 -5.33 17.40
N ARG A 39 -2.78 -4.21 16.67
CA ARG A 39 -2.25 -2.92 17.16
C ARG A 39 -0.81 -2.99 17.72
N CYS A 40 0.06 -3.76 17.09
CA CYS A 40 1.46 -3.95 17.50
C CYS A 40 2.42 -2.78 17.19
N ALA A 41 1.94 -1.68 16.59
CA ALA A 41 2.71 -0.50 16.19
C ALA A 41 3.88 -0.68 15.18
N ARG A 42 4.33 -1.89 14.85
CA ARG A 42 5.45 -2.15 13.92
C ARG A 42 5.41 -1.38 12.60
N CYS A 43 4.22 -1.22 12.02
CA CYS A 43 4.04 -0.49 10.76
C CYS A 43 4.39 1.01 10.86
N VAL A 44 4.31 1.59 12.06
CA VAL A 44 4.68 2.99 12.36
C VAL A 44 6.20 3.08 12.51
N ASP A 45 6.80 2.15 13.26
CA ASP A 45 8.25 2.10 13.47
C ASP A 45 9.03 1.88 12.16
N ALA A 46 8.49 1.03 11.28
CA ALA A 46 9.09 0.72 9.98
C ALA A 46 8.86 1.84 8.93
N CYS A 47 8.06 2.87 9.23
CA CYS A 47 7.72 3.91 8.26
C CYS A 47 8.86 4.96 8.17
N PRO A 48 9.54 5.10 7.02
CA PRO A 48 10.68 6.02 6.89
C PRO A 48 10.31 7.51 6.92
N ILE A 49 9.02 7.81 6.80
CA ILE A 49 8.46 9.17 6.80
C ILE A 49 7.48 9.39 7.97
N HIS A 50 7.49 8.48 8.96
CA HIS A 50 6.73 8.59 10.22
C HIS A 50 5.22 8.84 10.07
N LEU A 51 4.58 8.22 9.07
CA LEU A 51 3.14 8.23 8.94
C LEU A 51 2.47 7.25 9.92
N LEU A 52 1.14 7.26 9.95
CA LEU A 52 0.31 6.26 10.62
C LEU A 52 -0.38 5.32 9.60
N PRO A 53 0.32 4.35 8.98
CA PRO A 53 -0.23 3.47 7.95
C PRO A 53 -1.52 2.76 8.37
N THR A 54 -1.60 2.31 9.62
CA THR A 54 -2.78 1.59 10.13
C THR A 54 -4.04 2.47 10.10
N ASN A 55 -3.92 3.77 10.42
CA ASN A 55 -5.06 4.67 10.39
C ASN A 55 -5.48 4.97 8.95
N ILE A 56 -4.51 5.31 8.09
CA ILE A 56 -4.78 5.58 6.67
C ILE A 56 -5.40 4.36 6.00
N GLY A 57 -4.86 3.17 6.23
CA GLY A 57 -5.39 1.92 5.69
C GLY A 57 -6.83 1.65 6.11
N ARG A 58 -7.15 1.79 7.39
CA ARG A 58 -8.53 1.61 7.89
C ARG A 58 -9.52 2.64 7.35
N LEU A 59 -9.08 3.89 7.20
CA LEU A 59 -9.90 4.94 6.60
C LEU A 59 -10.14 4.66 5.12
N ALA A 60 -9.12 4.16 4.42
CA ALA A 60 -9.22 3.74 3.03
C ALA A 60 -10.20 2.56 2.85
N GLU A 61 -10.14 1.55 3.72
CA GLU A 61 -11.09 0.43 3.72
C GLU A 61 -12.54 0.88 3.91
N ARG A 62 -12.76 1.95 4.70
CA ARG A 62 -14.08 2.53 4.96
C ARG A 62 -14.54 3.56 3.92
N GLY A 63 -13.72 3.85 2.91
CA GLY A 63 -14.01 4.89 1.93
C GLY A 63 -13.96 6.32 2.45
N MET A 64 -13.31 6.55 3.60
CA MET A 64 -13.24 7.86 4.27
C MET A 64 -12.06 8.68 3.71
N TRP A 65 -12.13 9.07 2.44
CA TRP A 65 -11.02 9.69 1.69
C TRP A 65 -10.55 11.02 2.28
N THR A 66 -11.49 11.88 2.66
CA THR A 66 -11.19 13.20 3.24
C THR A 66 -10.48 13.08 4.59
N GLU A 67 -10.81 12.05 5.37
CA GLU A 67 -10.09 11.78 6.62
C GLU A 67 -8.73 11.16 6.35
N ALA A 68 -8.62 10.24 5.38
CA ALA A 68 -7.33 9.69 4.98
C ALA A 68 -6.37 10.81 4.53
N GLU A 69 -6.87 11.82 3.82
CA GLU A 69 -6.12 13.02 3.45
C GLU A 69 -5.64 13.82 4.66
N LYS A 70 -6.51 14.03 5.68
CA LYS A 70 -6.12 14.66 6.95
C LYS A 70 -5.04 13.88 7.69
N PHE A 71 -4.98 12.56 7.50
CA PHE A 71 -3.93 11.69 8.01
C PHE A 71 -2.70 11.61 7.08
N HIS A 72 -2.52 12.58 6.17
CA HIS A 72 -1.34 12.68 5.32
C HIS A 72 -1.16 11.50 4.35
N ALA A 73 -2.26 10.91 3.88
CA ALA A 73 -2.20 9.80 2.91
C ALA A 73 -1.43 10.14 1.62
N LEU A 74 -1.45 11.42 1.19
CA LEU A 74 -0.75 11.88 -0.01
C LEU A 74 0.78 11.89 0.13
N ASP A 75 1.28 12.04 1.35
CA ASP A 75 2.72 12.10 1.65
C ASP A 75 3.37 10.70 1.61
N CYS A 76 2.56 9.64 1.54
CA CYS A 76 3.06 8.28 1.41
C CYS A 76 3.88 8.08 0.13
N ILE A 77 5.12 7.61 0.30
CA ILE A 77 6.06 7.30 -0.79
C ILE A 77 5.93 5.85 -1.33
N GLU A 78 4.98 5.08 -0.82
CA GLU A 78 4.67 3.72 -1.30
C GLU A 78 5.84 2.72 -1.22
N CYS A 79 6.69 2.85 -0.20
CA CYS A 79 7.88 2.01 -0.01
C CYS A 79 7.62 0.53 0.33
N GLY A 80 6.41 0.18 0.78
CA GLY A 80 6.05 -1.21 1.09
C GLY A 80 6.43 -1.72 2.49
N CYS A 81 7.26 -1.00 3.27
CA CYS A 81 7.78 -1.47 4.56
C CYS A 81 6.68 -1.84 5.56
N CYS A 82 5.61 -1.04 5.61
CA CYS A 82 4.50 -1.26 6.53
C CYS A 82 3.70 -2.54 6.24
N ALA A 83 3.58 -2.94 4.98
CA ALA A 83 2.88 -4.15 4.58
C ALA A 83 3.75 -5.40 4.83
N TYR A 84 5.06 -5.28 4.64
CA TYR A 84 6.01 -6.37 4.85
C TYR A 84 6.17 -6.74 6.34
N GLU A 85 6.33 -5.74 7.21
CA GLU A 85 6.51 -5.94 8.66
C GLU A 85 5.20 -6.27 9.41
N CYS A 86 4.06 -6.29 8.72
CA CYS A 86 2.76 -6.50 9.34
C CYS A 86 2.55 -7.98 9.68
N PRO A 87 2.47 -8.38 10.97
CA PRO A 87 2.21 -9.77 11.33
C PRO A 87 0.81 -10.25 10.95
N ALA A 88 -0.11 -9.31 10.70
CA ALA A 88 -1.47 -9.57 10.27
C ALA A 88 -1.63 -9.61 8.74
N HIS A 89 -0.52 -9.45 7.99
CA HIS A 89 -0.47 -9.44 6.53
C HIS A 89 -1.47 -8.47 5.86
N ILE A 90 -1.75 -7.35 6.53
CA ILE A 90 -2.66 -6.32 6.02
C ILE A 90 -1.96 -5.60 4.85
N PRO A 91 -2.59 -5.46 3.68
CA PRO A 91 -2.00 -4.86 2.49
C PRO A 91 -2.03 -3.32 2.58
N LEU A 92 -1.38 -2.77 3.61
CA LEU A 92 -1.41 -1.35 3.96
C LEU A 92 -0.99 -0.46 2.78
N THR A 93 0.05 -0.85 2.04
CA THR A 93 0.54 -0.07 0.90
C THR A 93 -0.48 0.01 -0.23
N GLN A 94 -1.18 -1.08 -0.53
CA GLN A 94 -2.25 -1.11 -1.54
C GLN A 94 -3.45 -0.25 -1.10
N LEU A 95 -3.84 -0.33 0.18
CA LEU A 95 -4.93 0.49 0.72
C LEU A 95 -4.60 1.99 0.66
N ILE A 96 -3.38 2.37 1.02
CA ILE A 96 -2.92 3.77 0.95
C ILE A 96 -2.85 4.25 -0.50
N ARG A 97 -2.38 3.42 -1.44
CA ARG A 97 -2.42 3.71 -2.89
C ARG A 97 -3.84 3.97 -3.37
N LEU A 98 -4.79 3.15 -2.95
CA LEU A 98 -6.20 3.32 -3.29
C LEU A 98 -6.74 4.65 -2.78
N ALA A 99 -6.47 5.01 -1.51
CA ALA A 99 -6.84 6.31 -0.96
C ALA A 99 -6.20 7.47 -1.74
N LYS A 100 -4.90 7.39 -2.04
CA LYS A 100 -4.16 8.42 -2.79
C LYS A 100 -4.76 8.64 -4.18
N ASN A 101 -5.08 7.57 -4.90
CA ASN A 101 -5.72 7.64 -6.21
C ASN A 101 -7.10 8.30 -6.13
N HIS A 102 -7.93 7.94 -5.14
CA HIS A 102 -9.23 8.56 -4.95
C HIS A 102 -9.14 10.06 -4.62
N ILE A 103 -8.26 10.45 -3.69
CA ILE A 103 -8.07 11.86 -3.32
C ILE A 103 -7.63 12.69 -4.53
N ILE A 104 -6.67 12.19 -5.32
CA ILE A 104 -6.20 12.87 -6.53
C ILE A 104 -7.32 12.97 -7.58
N ALA A 105 -8.10 11.91 -7.78
CA ALA A 105 -9.24 11.92 -8.71
C ALA A 105 -10.31 12.93 -8.27
N SER A 106 -10.65 12.98 -6.98
CA SER A 106 -11.60 13.94 -6.42
C SER A 106 -11.15 15.39 -6.59
N ARG A 107 -9.84 15.67 -6.53
CA ARG A 107 -9.29 17.02 -6.79
C ARG A 107 -9.38 17.46 -8.25
N LYS A 108 -9.34 16.52 -9.22
CA LYS A 108 -9.44 16.84 -10.66
C LYS A 108 -10.85 17.21 -11.11
N ASN A 109 -11.87 16.78 -10.35
CA ASN A 109 -13.28 17.02 -10.67
C ASN A 109 -13.84 18.30 -10.01
N LYS A 110 -12.98 19.11 -9.38
CA LYS A 110 -13.34 20.32 -8.66
C LYS A 110 -12.67 21.53 -9.32
#